data_AF-W4LWU6-F1
#
_entry.id   AF-W4LWU6-F1
#
_cell.length_a   1.000
_cell.length_b   1.000
_cell.length_c   1.000
_cell.angle_alpha   90.00
_cell.angle_beta   90.00
_cell.angle_gamma   90.00
#
_symmetry.space_group_name_H-M   'P 1'
#
loop_
_entity.id
_entity.type
_entity.pdbx_description
1 polymer ?
#
loop_
_entity_poly.entity_id
_entity_poly.type
_entity_poly.pdbx_seq_one_letter_code
_entity_poly.pdbx_strand_id
1 'polypeptide(L)'
;MALYWHPYLAELLRQDYGDRLVIEEEVSLGDMPLRADLLLIRRDPNMSLPLPFSLLGEYTLVEYKSPEDTATHDDLVKLEIYGLLYAQREGLASRQALTLWLLASRFQEPMSRQDGAYLAEAQAMGDGVRLGNLDGFPTCLINLTQLPIASEALPLLLVAKGPQERALVTFLVDHYEMYPRHLRWLQELHVQQLREVLAMKKLTAEQIGLDYEALLDLIGEERALDLIGKERILDLIGKERILDLIGKEELLEDLLRLQGEQWLREQLERRTSPPNAPENI
;
A
#
# COMPACT_ATOMS: atom_id res chain seq x y z
N MET A 1 -15.06 -0.55 -2.98
CA MET A 1 -14.34 0.10 -4.09
C MET A 1 -12.94 -0.47 -4.11
N ALA A 2 -12.49 -1.03 -5.23
CA ALA A 2 -11.11 -1.51 -5.35
C ALA A 2 -10.17 -0.30 -5.20
N LEU A 3 -9.15 -0.40 -4.34
CA LEU A 3 -8.07 0.58 -4.33
C LEU A 3 -7.35 0.48 -5.69
N TYR A 4 -7.22 1.59 -6.40
CA TYR A 4 -6.26 1.69 -7.49
C TYR A 4 -4.89 1.89 -6.85
N TRP A 5 -3.99 0.92 -6.99
CA TRP A 5 -2.70 0.92 -6.28
C TRP A 5 -1.58 1.65 -7.02
N HIS A 6 -1.63 1.73 -8.36
CA HIS A 6 -0.59 2.43 -9.14
C HIS A 6 -0.47 3.94 -8.83
N PRO A 7 -1.55 4.70 -8.47
CA PRO A 7 -1.40 6.11 -8.12
C PRO A 7 -0.61 6.32 -6.81
N TYR A 8 -0.74 5.40 -5.85
CA TYR A 8 0.07 5.42 -4.63
C TYR A 8 1.56 5.22 -4.95
N LEU A 9 1.85 4.25 -5.82
CA LEU A 9 3.21 4.03 -6.30
C LEU A 9 3.75 5.28 -7.03
N ALA A 10 2.97 5.89 -7.90
CA ALA A 10 3.35 7.10 -8.62
C ALA A 10 3.69 8.25 -7.65
N GLU A 11 2.85 8.47 -6.63
CA GLU A 11 3.08 9.54 -5.65
C GLU A 11 4.31 9.28 -4.77
N LEU A 12 4.51 8.05 -4.33
CA LEU A 12 5.72 7.65 -3.61
C LEU A 12 6.98 7.85 -4.46
N LEU A 13 6.93 7.53 -5.76
CA LEU A 13 8.04 7.77 -6.69
C LEU A 13 8.28 9.26 -6.91
N ARG A 14 7.23 10.09 -7.02
CA ARG A 14 7.37 11.56 -7.12
C ARG A 14 7.99 12.15 -5.86
N GLN A 15 7.59 11.66 -4.69
CA GLN A 15 8.09 12.12 -3.41
C GLN A 15 9.61 11.90 -3.28
N ASP A 16 10.09 10.72 -3.68
CA ASP A 16 11.48 10.29 -3.41
C ASP A 16 12.43 10.49 -4.60
N TYR A 17 11.89 10.51 -5.82
CA TYR A 17 12.67 10.55 -7.06
C TYR A 17 12.18 11.62 -8.06
N GLY A 18 11.22 12.49 -7.72
CA GLY A 18 10.68 13.50 -8.64
C GLY A 18 11.70 14.54 -9.14
N ASP A 19 12.81 14.74 -8.40
CA ASP A 19 13.97 15.54 -8.81
C ASP A 19 14.85 14.84 -9.85
N ARG A 20 14.73 13.52 -10.01
CA ARG A 20 15.54 12.67 -10.90
C ARG A 20 14.74 12.02 -12.03
N LEU A 21 13.44 11.84 -11.82
CA LEU A 21 12.54 11.16 -12.74
C LEU A 21 11.37 12.09 -13.13
N VAL A 22 10.88 11.91 -14.34
CA VAL A 22 9.53 12.28 -14.74
C VAL A 22 8.67 11.02 -14.64
N ILE A 23 7.51 11.13 -13.98
CA ILE A 23 6.58 10.02 -13.74
C ILE A 23 5.26 10.36 -14.41
N GLU A 24 4.93 9.62 -15.46
CA GLU A 24 3.64 9.69 -16.15
C GLU A 24 2.80 8.46 -15.77
N GLU A 25 1.52 8.67 -15.50
CA GLU A 25 0.55 7.62 -15.17
C GLU A 25 -0.38 7.34 -16.35
N GLU A 26 -0.91 6.13 -16.44
CA GLU A 26 -1.99 5.77 -17.37
C GLU A 26 -1.65 6.12 -18.83
N VAL A 27 -0.43 5.76 -19.22
CA VAL A 27 0.18 6.13 -20.51
C VAL A 27 -0.52 5.37 -21.61
N SER A 28 -1.29 6.09 -22.43
CA SER A 28 -1.85 5.54 -23.68
C SER A 28 -0.72 4.96 -24.53
N LEU A 29 -0.95 3.85 -25.21
CA LEU A 29 0.06 3.21 -26.08
C LEU A 29 -0.31 3.30 -27.57
N GLY A 30 -1.41 3.96 -27.89
CA GLY A 30 -1.94 4.14 -29.24
C GLY A 30 -3.41 4.57 -29.22
N ASP A 31 -4.07 4.49 -30.37
CA ASP A 31 -5.50 4.86 -30.52
C ASP A 31 -6.46 3.86 -29.84
N MET A 32 -5.95 2.73 -29.38
CA MET A 32 -6.68 1.69 -28.64
C MET A 32 -6.61 1.94 -27.11
N PRO A 33 -7.58 1.43 -26.32
CA PRO A 33 -7.71 1.77 -24.89
C PRO A 33 -6.61 1.20 -23.97
N LEU A 34 -5.57 0.57 -24.51
CA LEU A 34 -4.49 0.00 -23.70
C LEU A 34 -3.64 1.12 -23.10
N ARG A 35 -3.46 1.05 -21.79
CA ARG A 35 -2.65 1.97 -21.00
C ARG A 35 -1.69 1.17 -20.13
N ALA A 36 -0.44 1.62 -20.10
CA ALA A 36 0.52 1.17 -19.10
C ALA A 36 0.32 1.95 -17.80
N ASP A 37 0.59 1.31 -16.66
CA ASP A 37 0.41 1.95 -15.36
C ASP A 37 1.31 3.18 -15.23
N LEU A 38 2.61 3.03 -15.52
CA LEU A 38 3.58 4.13 -15.43
C LEU A 38 4.58 4.16 -16.59
N LEU A 39 5.02 5.37 -16.93
CA LEU A 39 6.25 5.63 -17.68
C LEU A 39 7.19 6.45 -16.80
N LEU A 40 8.39 5.93 -16.58
CA LEU A 40 9.47 6.60 -15.86
C LEU A 40 10.52 7.08 -16.86
N ILE A 41 10.86 8.36 -16.80
CA ILE A 41 11.85 8.98 -17.69
C ILE A 41 12.94 9.61 -16.85
N ARG A 42 14.20 9.27 -17.13
CA ARG A 42 15.33 9.86 -16.40
C ARG A 42 15.54 11.30 -16.84
N ARG A 43 15.57 12.23 -15.89
CA ARG A 43 15.89 13.65 -16.14
C ARG A 43 17.34 13.83 -16.56
N ASP A 44 18.25 13.04 -15.98
CA ASP A 44 19.66 12.96 -16.35
C ASP A 44 20.05 11.48 -16.53
N PRO A 45 20.30 11.02 -17.78
CA PRO A 45 20.75 9.66 -18.06
C PRO A 45 22.09 9.29 -17.41
N ASN A 46 22.94 10.27 -17.07
CA ASN A 46 24.25 10.03 -16.49
C ASN A 46 24.24 9.99 -14.95
N MET A 47 23.17 10.46 -14.32
CA MET A 47 23.04 10.46 -12.87
C MET A 47 22.88 9.04 -12.34
N SER A 48 23.82 8.56 -11.54
CA SER A 48 23.73 7.23 -10.93
C SER A 48 22.53 7.16 -9.96
N LEU A 49 21.76 6.08 -10.07
CA LEU A 49 20.66 5.74 -9.16
C LEU A 49 21.02 4.44 -8.41
N PRO A 50 20.52 4.25 -7.18
CA PRO A 50 20.68 3.00 -6.43
C PRO A 50 19.80 1.89 -6.99
N LEU A 51 20.12 0.62 -6.70
CA LEU A 51 19.23 -0.50 -7.03
C LEU A 51 17.88 -0.39 -6.30
N PRO A 52 16.75 -0.77 -6.94
CA PRO A 52 16.64 -1.26 -8.32
C PRO A 52 16.61 -0.16 -9.38
N PHE A 53 16.49 1.12 -9.01
CA PHE A 53 16.39 2.26 -9.93
C PHE A 53 17.61 2.50 -10.81
N SER A 54 18.77 1.91 -10.48
CA SER A 54 19.94 1.84 -11.36
C SER A 54 19.66 1.11 -12.69
N LEU A 55 18.62 0.29 -12.73
CA LEU A 55 18.22 -0.52 -13.88
C LEU A 55 17.25 0.21 -14.83
N LEU A 56 16.89 1.46 -14.51
CA LEU A 56 16.06 2.28 -15.39
C LEU A 56 16.85 2.66 -16.66
N GLY A 57 16.22 2.42 -17.81
CA GLY A 57 16.65 2.93 -19.11
C GLY A 57 16.40 4.43 -19.25
N GLU A 58 16.53 4.94 -20.49
CA GLU A 58 16.12 6.31 -20.81
C GLU A 58 14.61 6.47 -20.57
N TYR A 59 13.85 5.50 -21.08
CA TYR A 59 12.43 5.30 -20.80
C TYR A 59 12.26 3.96 -20.12
N THR A 60 11.41 3.90 -19.10
CA THR A 60 11.01 2.64 -18.46
C THR A 60 9.50 2.55 -18.36
N LEU A 61 8.93 1.56 -19.04
CA LEU A 61 7.51 1.26 -18.95
C LEU A 61 7.28 0.28 -17.81
N VAL A 62 6.33 0.59 -16.93
CA VAL A 62 6.05 -0.21 -15.73
C VAL A 62 4.63 -0.74 -15.80
N GLU A 63 4.52 -2.05 -15.64
CA GLU A 63 3.27 -2.73 -15.28
C GLU A 63 3.38 -3.15 -13.83
N TYR A 64 2.41 -2.77 -13.00
CA TYR A 64 2.37 -3.06 -11.59
C TYR A 64 1.13 -3.85 -11.22
N LYS A 65 1.35 -5.00 -10.59
CA LYS A 65 0.26 -5.80 -10.03
C LYS A 65 -0.04 -5.32 -8.63
N SER A 66 -1.33 -5.07 -8.39
CA SER A 66 -1.84 -4.76 -7.05
C SER A 66 -1.26 -5.76 -6.03
N PRO A 67 -1.06 -5.35 -4.77
CA PRO A 67 -0.33 -6.18 -3.80
C PRO A 67 -0.97 -7.55 -3.54
N GLU A 68 -2.28 -7.64 -3.73
CA GLU A 68 -3.04 -8.88 -3.56
C GLU A 68 -3.08 -9.78 -4.80
N ASP A 69 -2.67 -9.25 -5.95
CA ASP A 69 -2.62 -9.99 -7.19
C ASP A 69 -1.30 -10.75 -7.33
N THR A 70 -1.34 -11.85 -8.07
CA THR A 70 -0.14 -12.60 -8.45
C THR A 70 0.14 -12.28 -9.91
N ALA A 71 1.37 -11.86 -10.23
CA ALA A 71 1.83 -11.72 -11.60
C ALA A 71 1.90 -13.09 -12.27
N THR A 72 1.42 -13.16 -13.50
CA THR A 72 1.33 -14.38 -14.30
C THR A 72 2.05 -14.20 -15.64
N HIS A 73 2.18 -15.30 -16.39
CA HIS A 73 2.71 -15.25 -17.76
C HIS A 73 1.95 -14.26 -18.65
N ASP A 74 0.63 -14.15 -18.50
CA ASP A 74 -0.20 -13.24 -19.30
C ASP A 74 0.15 -11.77 -19.03
N ASP A 75 0.57 -11.43 -17.80
CA ASP A 75 1.06 -10.08 -17.48
C ASP A 75 2.41 -9.79 -18.17
N LEU A 76 3.27 -10.81 -18.33
CA LEU A 76 4.51 -10.68 -19.09
C LEU A 76 4.24 -10.51 -20.59
N VAL A 77 3.29 -11.25 -21.15
CA VAL A 77 2.81 -11.06 -22.53
C VAL A 77 2.22 -9.67 -22.74
N LYS A 78 1.40 -9.20 -21.79
CA LYS A 78 0.84 -7.85 -21.82
C LYS A 78 1.95 -6.79 -21.83
N LEU A 79 2.96 -6.92 -20.98
CA LEU A 79 4.09 -6.01 -20.92
C LEU A 79 4.93 -6.01 -22.21
N GLU A 80 5.13 -7.18 -22.84
CA GLU A 80 5.77 -7.28 -24.16
C GLU A 80 5.00 -6.49 -25.23
N ILE A 81 3.69 -6.70 -25.31
CA ILE A 81 2.79 -5.98 -26.24
C ILE A 81 2.88 -4.47 -25.98
N TYR A 82 2.93 -4.07 -24.71
CA TYR A 82 3.02 -2.67 -24.34
C TYR A 82 4.33 -2.02 -24.82
N GLY A 83 5.46 -2.71 -24.64
CA GLY A 83 6.75 -2.28 -25.15
C GLY A 83 6.75 -2.10 -26.67
N LEU A 84 6.15 -3.05 -27.39
CA LEU A 84 6.02 -3.00 -28.85
C LEU A 84 5.19 -1.80 -29.33
N LEU A 85 4.02 -1.58 -28.72
CA LEU A 85 3.13 -0.47 -29.06
C LEU A 85 3.79 0.88 -28.78
N TYR A 86 4.42 1.02 -27.61
CA TYR A 86 5.15 2.24 -27.25
C TYR A 86 6.28 2.52 -28.23
N ALA A 87 7.12 1.52 -28.52
CA ALA A 87 8.24 1.68 -29.43
C ALA A 87 7.80 2.07 -30.85
N GLN A 88 6.70 1.50 -31.34
CA GLN A 88 6.12 1.86 -32.63
C GLN A 88 5.59 3.30 -32.63
N ARG A 89 4.86 3.71 -31.58
CA ARG A 89 4.26 5.04 -31.47
C ARG A 89 5.32 6.14 -31.41
N GLU A 90 6.33 5.96 -30.57
CA GLU A 90 7.42 6.93 -30.39
C GLU A 90 8.49 6.85 -31.48
N GLY A 91 8.43 5.84 -32.35
CA GLY A 91 9.43 5.64 -33.41
C GLY A 91 10.83 5.37 -32.84
N LEU A 92 10.94 4.57 -31.78
CA LEU A 92 12.22 4.29 -31.12
C LEU A 92 13.21 3.62 -32.09
N ALA A 93 14.40 4.21 -32.24
CA ALA A 93 15.45 3.70 -33.11
C ALA A 93 16.02 2.35 -32.63
N SER A 94 15.94 2.08 -31.33
CA SER A 94 16.38 0.83 -30.71
C SER A 94 15.50 0.48 -29.52
N ARG A 95 15.11 -0.79 -29.42
CA ARG A 95 14.40 -1.34 -28.25
C ARG A 95 15.21 -1.27 -26.96
N GLN A 96 16.53 -1.11 -27.06
CA GLN A 96 17.42 -0.94 -25.90
C GLN A 96 17.22 0.41 -25.18
N ALA A 97 16.58 1.39 -25.83
CA ALA A 97 16.25 2.68 -25.19
C ALA A 97 15.06 2.57 -24.22
N LEU A 98 14.25 1.51 -24.34
CA LEU A 98 13.08 1.24 -23.50
C LEU A 98 13.34 0.04 -22.60
N THR A 99 13.27 0.24 -21.29
CA THR A 99 13.27 -0.86 -20.32
C THR A 99 11.84 -1.20 -19.91
N LEU A 100 11.55 -2.49 -19.74
CA LEU A 100 10.25 -2.97 -19.28
C LEU A 100 10.34 -3.49 -17.84
N TRP A 101 9.48 -3.00 -16.96
CA TRP A 101 9.42 -3.44 -15.57
C TRP A 101 8.08 -4.10 -15.27
N LEU A 102 8.11 -5.32 -14.74
CA LEU A 102 6.96 -5.98 -14.13
C LEU A 102 7.16 -6.01 -12.61
N LEU A 103 6.34 -5.25 -11.89
CA LEU A 103 6.38 -5.13 -10.43
C LEU A 103 5.25 -5.97 -9.81
N ALA A 104 5.57 -6.85 -8.87
CA ALA A 104 4.54 -7.59 -8.14
C ALA A 104 5.02 -8.06 -6.78
N SER A 105 4.08 -8.30 -5.86
CA SER A 105 4.39 -8.95 -4.57
C SER A 105 4.55 -10.46 -4.71
N ARG A 106 3.99 -11.06 -5.77
CA ARG A 106 4.00 -12.50 -6.03
C ARG A 106 4.09 -12.77 -7.53
N PHE A 107 4.83 -13.81 -7.90
CA PHE A 107 4.97 -14.29 -9.27
C PHE A 107 4.58 -15.76 -9.34
N GLN A 108 3.72 -16.12 -10.29
CA GLN A 108 3.36 -17.51 -10.56
C GLN A 108 4.40 -18.14 -11.49
N GLU A 109 5.03 -19.23 -11.04
CA GLU A 109 5.95 -19.96 -11.91
C GLU A 109 5.23 -21.06 -12.72
N PRO A 110 5.62 -21.28 -14.00
CA PRO A 110 6.64 -20.54 -14.73
C PRO A 110 6.12 -19.21 -15.30
N MET A 111 6.86 -18.11 -15.06
CA MET A 111 6.57 -16.77 -15.59
C MET A 111 6.95 -16.60 -17.07
N SER A 112 8.04 -17.22 -17.49
CA SER A 112 8.60 -17.14 -18.85
C SER A 112 8.36 -18.46 -19.56
N ARG A 113 7.83 -18.43 -20.80
CA ARG A 113 7.52 -19.63 -21.59
C ARG A 113 7.90 -19.44 -23.05
N GLN A 114 8.40 -20.49 -23.69
CA GLN A 114 8.87 -20.42 -25.08
C GLN A 114 7.73 -20.32 -26.12
N ASP A 115 6.52 -20.73 -25.75
CA ASP A 115 5.31 -20.65 -26.57
C ASP A 115 4.54 -19.32 -26.42
N GLY A 116 5.14 -18.34 -25.72
CA GLY A 116 4.61 -17.01 -25.51
C GLY A 116 5.73 -16.03 -25.17
N ALA A 117 5.49 -15.16 -24.19
CA ALA A 117 6.49 -14.22 -23.72
C ALA A 117 7.68 -14.94 -23.06
N TYR A 118 8.83 -14.86 -23.70
CA TYR A 118 10.05 -15.52 -23.24
C TYR A 118 11.10 -14.49 -22.81
N LEU A 119 11.37 -14.46 -21.51
CA LEU A 119 12.48 -13.70 -20.94
C LEU A 119 13.79 -14.45 -21.22
N ALA A 120 14.47 -14.05 -22.29
CA ALA A 120 15.77 -14.57 -22.69
C ALA A 120 16.87 -14.09 -21.74
N GLU A 121 17.96 -14.85 -21.64
CA GLU A 121 19.14 -14.50 -20.84
C GLU A 121 18.82 -14.18 -19.37
N ALA A 122 17.78 -14.84 -18.83
CA ALA A 122 17.27 -14.56 -17.50
C ALA A 122 18.32 -14.82 -16.40
N GLN A 123 18.61 -13.81 -15.60
CA GLN A 123 19.55 -13.88 -14.48
C GLN A 123 19.02 -13.16 -13.25
N ALA A 124 19.32 -13.68 -12.06
CA ALA A 124 19.03 -12.98 -10.81
C ALA A 124 20.06 -11.88 -10.57
N MET A 125 19.63 -10.72 -10.08
CA MET A 125 20.50 -9.61 -9.70
C MET A 125 20.15 -9.11 -8.30
N GLY A 126 20.80 -9.67 -7.29
CA GLY A 126 20.44 -9.40 -5.90
C GLY A 126 19.07 -9.98 -5.53
N ASP A 127 18.54 -9.55 -4.39
CA ASP A 127 17.30 -10.09 -3.85
C ASP A 127 16.08 -9.46 -4.53
N GLY A 128 15.18 -10.31 -5.02
CA GLY A 128 13.91 -9.89 -5.61
C GLY A 128 13.98 -9.34 -7.02
N VAL A 129 15.14 -9.28 -7.68
CA VAL A 129 15.25 -8.77 -9.06
C VAL A 129 15.73 -9.87 -10.01
N ARG A 130 14.99 -10.06 -11.11
CA ARG A 130 15.37 -10.90 -12.24
C ARG A 130 15.45 -10.06 -13.50
N LEU A 131 16.61 -10.08 -14.16
CA LEU A 131 16.85 -9.38 -15.42
C LEU A 131 16.76 -10.35 -16.58
N GLY A 132 16.43 -9.84 -17.76
CA GLY A 132 16.59 -10.55 -19.02
C GLY A 132 16.20 -9.65 -20.19
N ASN A 133 15.92 -10.29 -21.32
CA ASN A 133 15.50 -9.62 -22.53
C ASN A 133 14.17 -10.20 -23.01
N LEU A 134 13.19 -9.33 -23.27
CA LEU A 134 11.86 -9.69 -23.77
C LEU A 134 11.70 -9.05 -25.14
N ASP A 135 11.67 -9.84 -26.20
CA ASP A 135 11.64 -9.38 -27.60
C ASP A 135 12.55 -8.17 -27.90
N GLY A 136 13.81 -8.22 -27.49
CA GLY A 136 14.79 -7.16 -27.70
C GLY A 136 14.78 -6.04 -26.65
N PHE A 137 13.78 -5.98 -25.75
CA PHE A 137 13.70 -5.00 -24.67
C PHE A 137 14.42 -5.50 -23.40
N PRO A 138 15.35 -4.72 -22.82
CA PRO A 138 15.80 -4.93 -21.46
C PRO A 138 14.60 -5.01 -20.50
N THR A 139 14.51 -6.09 -19.72
CA THR A 139 13.33 -6.35 -18.89
C THR A 139 13.72 -6.74 -17.47
N CYS A 140 13.03 -6.17 -16.50
CA CYS A 140 13.20 -6.43 -15.07
C CYS A 140 11.89 -6.99 -14.48
N LEU A 141 11.95 -8.16 -13.87
CA LEU A 141 10.88 -8.66 -13.00
C LEU A 141 11.31 -8.39 -11.56
N ILE A 142 10.51 -7.61 -10.82
CA ILE A 142 10.85 -7.17 -9.47
C ILE A 142 9.79 -7.69 -8.49
N ASN A 143 10.21 -8.63 -7.64
CA ASN A 143 9.46 -9.13 -6.51
C ASN A 143 9.62 -8.22 -5.30
N LEU A 144 8.58 -7.43 -5.06
CA LEU A 144 8.57 -6.40 -4.01
C LEU A 144 8.76 -7.00 -2.62
N THR A 145 8.31 -8.23 -2.37
CA THR A 145 8.43 -8.89 -1.06
C THR A 145 9.79 -9.52 -0.80
N GLN A 146 10.68 -9.50 -1.80
CA GLN A 146 12.04 -10.01 -1.72
C GLN A 146 13.07 -8.88 -1.76
N LEU A 147 12.68 -7.66 -2.10
CA LEU A 147 13.59 -6.51 -2.05
C LEU A 147 14.09 -6.29 -0.61
N PRO A 148 15.35 -5.87 -0.43
CA PRO A 148 15.86 -5.52 0.89
C PRO A 148 15.17 -4.25 1.39
N ILE A 149 14.89 -4.20 2.70
CA ILE A 149 14.39 -2.98 3.36
C ILE A 149 15.55 -1.98 3.46
N ALA A 150 15.59 -1.08 2.49
CA ALA A 150 16.58 -0.03 2.35
C ALA A 150 15.89 1.28 1.95
N SER A 151 16.49 2.41 2.32
CA SER A 151 15.93 3.75 2.09
C SER A 151 15.57 4.00 0.63
N GLU A 152 16.38 3.46 -0.26
CA GLU A 152 16.33 3.63 -1.71
C GLU A 152 15.14 2.89 -2.33
N ALA A 153 14.68 1.81 -1.71
CA ALA A 153 13.59 0.96 -2.19
C ALA A 153 12.24 1.24 -1.51
N LEU A 154 12.17 2.19 -0.55
CA LEU A 154 10.96 2.47 0.22
C LEU A 154 9.71 2.76 -0.64
N PRO A 155 9.78 3.49 -1.77
CA PRO A 155 8.61 3.68 -2.64
C PRO A 155 7.99 2.37 -3.15
N LEU A 156 8.83 1.38 -3.43
CA LEU A 156 8.40 0.08 -3.94
C LEU A 156 7.91 -0.82 -2.80
N LEU A 157 8.55 -0.76 -1.64
CA LEU A 157 8.21 -1.58 -0.48
C LEU A 157 6.88 -1.16 0.17
N LEU A 158 6.57 0.14 0.19
CA LEU A 158 5.32 0.67 0.76
C LEU A 158 4.07 0.27 -0.03
N VAL A 159 4.22 -0.13 -1.29
CA VAL A 159 3.11 -0.66 -2.11
C VAL A 159 3.17 -2.19 -2.23
N ALA A 160 3.89 -2.86 -1.34
CA ALA A 160 3.97 -4.31 -1.29
C ALA A 160 3.11 -4.87 -0.16
N LYS A 161 2.52 -6.06 -0.36
CA LYS A 161 1.83 -6.81 0.70
C LYS A 161 2.43 -8.20 0.84
N GLY A 162 2.73 -8.60 2.06
CA GLY A 162 3.40 -9.87 2.30
C GLY A 162 4.19 -9.99 3.60
N PRO A 163 5.06 -11.00 3.69
CA PRO A 163 5.72 -11.37 4.95
C PRO A 163 6.59 -10.29 5.58
N GLN A 164 7.09 -9.35 4.77
CA GLN A 164 7.99 -8.30 5.23
C GLN A 164 7.29 -7.05 5.79
N GLU A 165 5.95 -6.94 5.72
CA GLU A 165 5.24 -5.70 6.11
C GLU A 165 5.54 -5.27 7.55
N ARG A 166 5.55 -6.22 8.50
CA ARG A 166 5.89 -5.92 9.90
C ARG A 166 7.33 -5.42 10.03
N ALA A 167 8.26 -5.99 9.26
CA ALA A 167 9.65 -5.57 9.28
C ALA A 167 9.82 -4.16 8.68
N LEU A 168 9.14 -3.85 7.57
CA LEU A 168 9.11 -2.51 6.97
C LEU A 168 8.56 -1.47 7.94
N VAL A 169 7.40 -1.75 8.54
CA VAL A 169 6.78 -0.86 9.54
C VAL A 169 7.70 -0.70 10.74
N THR A 170 8.31 -1.78 11.24
CA THR A 170 9.27 -1.70 12.35
C THR A 170 10.45 -0.81 12.00
N PHE A 171 11.02 -0.96 10.79
CA PHE A 171 12.10 -0.13 10.31
C PHE A 171 11.70 1.35 10.26
N LEU A 172 10.55 1.69 9.71
CA LEU A 172 10.10 3.09 9.62
C LEU A 172 9.76 3.69 10.99
N VAL A 173 9.18 2.90 11.89
CA VAL A 173 8.91 3.33 13.29
C VAL A 173 10.21 3.50 14.07
N ASP A 174 11.24 2.68 13.85
CA ASP A 174 12.55 2.85 14.50
C ASP A 174 13.35 4.04 13.97
N HIS A 175 13.01 4.51 12.77
CA HIS A 175 13.69 5.61 12.08
C HIS A 175 12.74 6.76 11.73
N TYR A 176 11.70 6.97 12.56
CA TYR A 176 10.60 7.91 12.29
C TYR A 176 11.07 9.36 12.07
N GLU A 177 12.17 9.78 12.72
CA GLU A 177 12.78 11.10 12.53
C GLU A 177 13.40 11.28 11.13
N MET A 178 13.91 10.20 10.54
CA MET A 178 14.56 10.22 9.21
C MET A 178 13.55 10.08 8.07
N TYR A 179 12.45 9.39 8.30
CA TYR A 179 11.44 9.09 7.26
C TYR A 179 10.04 9.58 7.61
N PRO A 180 9.85 10.85 8.04
CA PRO A 180 8.55 11.34 8.50
C PRO A 180 7.50 11.36 7.39
N ARG A 181 7.91 11.41 6.11
CA ARG A 181 6.99 11.35 4.97
C ARG A 181 6.51 9.91 4.72
N HIS A 182 7.42 8.94 4.67
CA HIS A 182 7.10 7.51 4.55
C HIS A 182 6.23 6.99 5.69
N LEU A 183 6.45 7.51 6.89
CA LEU A 183 5.68 7.13 8.06
C LEU A 183 4.19 7.45 7.91
N ARG A 184 3.83 8.56 7.25
CA ARG A 184 2.42 8.92 6.98
C ARG A 184 1.74 7.90 6.08
N TRP A 185 2.46 7.38 5.08
CA TRP A 185 1.94 6.34 4.19
C TRP A 185 1.57 5.05 4.93
N LEU A 186 2.20 4.74 6.07
CA LEU A 186 1.83 3.57 6.86
C LEU A 186 0.40 3.66 7.40
N GLN A 187 -0.12 4.86 7.62
CA GLN A 187 -1.47 5.04 8.14
C GLN A 187 -2.54 4.61 7.12
N GLU A 188 -2.25 4.76 5.82
CA GLU A 188 -3.15 4.37 4.74
C GLU A 188 -2.87 2.96 4.24
N LEU A 189 -1.59 2.63 4.04
CA LEU A 189 -1.18 1.42 3.34
C LEU A 189 -0.94 0.24 4.29
N HIS A 190 -0.57 0.47 5.55
CA HIS A 190 -0.17 -0.60 6.51
C HIS A 190 -0.72 -0.40 7.93
N VAL A 191 -1.95 0.10 8.04
CA VAL A 191 -2.57 0.49 9.32
C VAL A 191 -2.52 -0.61 10.38
N GLN A 192 -2.77 -1.87 9.99
CA GLN A 192 -2.82 -2.98 10.94
C GLN A 192 -1.42 -3.28 11.52
N GLN A 193 -0.40 -3.36 10.67
CA GLN A 193 0.97 -3.59 11.11
C GLN A 193 1.52 -2.41 11.91
N LEU A 194 1.17 -1.17 11.54
CA LEU A 194 1.53 0.03 12.29
C LEU A 194 1.02 -0.06 13.74
N ARG A 195 -0.26 -0.42 13.93
CA ARG A 195 -0.86 -0.60 15.26
C ARG A 195 -0.16 -1.68 16.07
N GLU A 196 0.12 -2.83 15.46
CA GLU A 196 0.82 -3.93 16.13
C GLU A 196 2.23 -3.54 16.58
N VAL A 197 2.98 -2.83 15.73
CA VAL A 197 4.33 -2.37 16.05
C VAL A 197 4.31 -1.30 17.13
N LEU A 198 3.40 -0.33 17.07
CA LEU A 198 3.22 0.69 18.11
C LEU A 198 2.89 0.06 19.46
N ALA A 199 1.92 -0.86 19.50
CA ALA A 199 1.54 -1.57 20.72
C ALA A 199 2.71 -2.39 21.29
N MET A 200 3.44 -3.12 20.45
CA MET A 200 4.61 -3.89 20.85
C MET A 200 5.72 -3.01 21.43
N LYS A 201 5.97 -1.85 20.81
CA LYS A 201 7.00 -0.89 21.25
C LYS A 201 6.52 0.04 22.37
N LYS A 202 5.24 -0.04 22.76
CA LYS A 202 4.60 0.87 23.73
C LYS A 202 4.75 2.34 23.34
N LEU A 203 4.64 2.61 22.04
CA LEU A 203 4.66 3.94 21.46
C LEU A 203 3.23 4.36 21.08
N THR A 204 2.98 5.66 21.19
CA THR A 204 1.79 6.33 20.66
C THR A 204 2.08 6.87 19.26
N ALA A 205 1.04 7.17 18.49
CA ALA A 205 1.20 7.74 17.15
C ALA A 205 1.85 9.13 17.21
N GLU A 206 1.48 9.92 18.21
CA GLU A 206 1.95 11.28 18.43
C GLU A 206 3.46 11.30 18.73
N GLN A 207 3.95 10.29 19.47
CA GLN A 207 5.38 10.13 19.76
C GLN A 207 6.24 9.91 18.51
N ILE A 208 5.66 9.38 17.44
CA ILE A 208 6.35 9.19 16.16
C ILE A 208 5.95 10.26 15.12
N GLY A 209 5.27 11.32 15.53
CA GLY A 209 4.88 12.42 14.66
C GLY A 209 3.70 12.12 13.73
N LEU A 210 2.88 11.12 14.08
CA LEU A 210 1.63 10.83 13.40
C LEU A 210 0.46 11.41 14.20
N ASP A 211 -0.45 12.08 13.50
CA ASP A 211 -1.75 12.45 14.03
C ASP A 211 -2.75 11.35 13.67
N TYR A 212 -3.15 10.55 14.66
CA TYR A 212 -4.09 9.45 14.46
C TYR A 212 -5.55 9.92 14.52
N GLU A 213 -5.82 11.06 15.17
CA GLU A 213 -7.16 11.66 15.24
C GLU A 213 -7.57 12.19 13.85
N ALA A 214 -6.66 12.88 13.16
CA ALA A 214 -6.88 13.33 11.78
C ALA A 214 -7.13 12.16 10.79
N LEU A 215 -6.60 10.96 11.08
CA LEU A 215 -6.80 9.78 10.24
C LEU A 215 -8.17 9.13 10.45
N LEU A 216 -8.67 9.13 11.69
CA LEU A 216 -10.02 8.65 12.01
C LEU A 216 -11.09 9.56 11.38
N ASP A 217 -10.84 10.87 11.38
CA ASP A 217 -11.70 11.87 10.71
C ASP A 217 -11.72 11.68 9.17
N LEU A 218 -10.61 11.25 8.56
CA LEU A 218 -10.49 11.07 7.11
C LEU A 218 -11.13 9.78 6.59
N ILE A 219 -11.08 8.69 7.36
CA ILE A 219 -11.61 7.38 6.97
C ILE A 219 -13.14 7.31 7.11
N GLY A 220 -13.72 8.22 7.89
CA GLY A 220 -15.15 8.27 8.20
C GLY A 220 -15.52 7.24 9.28
N GLU A 221 -16.27 7.70 10.28
CA GLU A 221 -16.64 6.97 11.51
C GLU A 221 -17.26 5.58 11.25
N GLU A 222 -18.04 5.44 10.16
CA GLU A 222 -18.66 4.17 9.76
C GLU A 222 -17.64 3.11 9.34
N ARG A 223 -16.55 3.49 8.65
CA ARG A 223 -15.49 2.53 8.25
C ARG A 223 -14.56 2.19 9.39
N ALA A 224 -14.36 3.11 10.33
CA ALA A 224 -13.60 2.85 11.55
C ALA A 224 -14.29 1.78 12.42
N LEU A 225 -15.63 1.77 12.48
CA LEU A 225 -16.42 0.77 13.21
C LEU A 225 -16.31 -0.64 12.61
N ASP A 226 -16.33 -0.75 11.29
CA ASP A 226 -16.21 -2.03 10.57
C ASP A 226 -14.79 -2.62 10.63
N LEU A 227 -13.75 -1.78 10.71
CA LEU A 227 -12.35 -2.21 10.74
C LEU A 227 -11.80 -2.46 12.16
N ILE A 228 -12.28 -1.72 13.17
CA ILE A 228 -11.70 -1.74 14.53
C ILE A 228 -12.49 -2.64 15.48
N GLY A 229 -13.79 -2.83 15.24
CA GLY A 229 -14.70 -3.56 16.12
C GLY A 229 -15.10 -2.75 17.36
N LYS A 230 -16.42 -2.72 17.66
CA LYS A 230 -17.06 -1.85 18.67
C LYS A 230 -16.44 -1.90 20.07
N GLU A 231 -15.97 -3.07 20.51
CA GLU A 231 -15.37 -3.23 21.85
C GLU A 231 -13.99 -2.59 21.97
N ARG A 232 -13.21 -2.50 20.88
CA ARG A 232 -11.82 -2.00 20.91
C ARG A 232 -11.72 -0.48 20.79
N ILE A 233 -12.74 0.17 20.24
CA ILE A 233 -12.86 1.63 20.21
C ILE A 233 -13.04 2.18 21.63
N LEU A 234 -13.81 1.48 22.47
CA LEU A 234 -14.06 1.85 23.87
C LEU A 234 -12.78 1.85 24.73
N ASP A 235 -11.86 0.94 24.46
CA ASP A 235 -10.57 0.83 25.17
C ASP A 235 -9.55 1.88 24.69
N LEU A 236 -9.66 2.36 23.45
CA LEU A 236 -8.71 3.30 22.83
C LEU A 236 -9.10 4.77 23.04
N ILE A 237 -10.39 5.10 22.90
CA ILE A 237 -10.89 6.48 22.98
C ILE A 237 -11.36 6.81 24.41
N GLY A 238 -11.74 5.79 25.19
CA GLY A 238 -12.32 5.93 26.52
C GLY A 238 -13.83 6.22 26.47
N LYS A 239 -14.60 5.58 27.36
CA LYS A 239 -16.07 5.62 27.37
C LYS A 239 -16.66 7.04 27.47
N GLU A 240 -16.03 7.93 28.23
CA GLU A 240 -16.53 9.30 28.41
C GLU A 240 -16.41 10.13 27.13
N ARG A 241 -15.30 10.01 26.38
CA ARG A 241 -15.09 10.75 25.14
C ARG A 241 -16.00 10.27 24.01
N ILE A 242 -16.28 8.97 23.93
CA ILE A 242 -17.24 8.42 22.97
C ILE A 242 -18.65 8.97 23.23
N LEU A 243 -19.03 9.12 24.50
CA LEU A 243 -20.33 9.70 24.88
C LEU A 243 -20.45 11.19 24.57
N ASP A 244 -19.34 11.92 24.61
CA ASP A 244 -19.30 13.34 24.21
C ASP A 244 -19.31 13.49 22.67
N LEU A 245 -18.73 12.53 21.94
CA LEU A 245 -18.70 12.50 20.46
C LEU A 245 -20.03 12.09 19.83
N ILE A 246 -20.67 11.02 20.33
CA ILE A 246 -21.98 10.57 19.82
C ILE A 246 -23.10 11.53 20.28
N GLY A 247 -22.86 12.33 21.33
CA GLY A 247 -23.90 13.10 21.99
C GLY A 247 -24.78 12.20 22.86
N LYS A 248 -24.81 12.48 24.16
CA LYS A 248 -25.54 11.65 25.15
C LYS A 248 -27.05 11.58 24.86
N GLU A 249 -27.61 12.62 24.25
CA GLU A 249 -29.02 12.72 23.88
C GLU A 249 -29.33 11.91 22.61
N GLU A 250 -28.47 11.97 21.59
CA GLU A 250 -28.64 11.24 20.33
C GLU A 250 -28.49 9.72 20.53
N LEU A 251 -27.52 9.29 21.35
CA LEU A 251 -27.39 7.89 21.76
C LEU A 251 -28.64 7.40 22.53
N LEU A 252 -29.21 8.25 23.38
CA LEU A 252 -30.40 7.92 24.17
C LEU A 252 -31.64 7.78 23.26
N GLU A 253 -31.79 8.66 22.28
CA GLU A 253 -32.86 8.58 21.27
C GLU A 253 -32.76 7.31 20.42
N ASP A 254 -31.56 6.94 19.97
CA ASP A 254 -31.35 5.72 19.20
C ASP A 254 -31.60 4.45 20.03
N LEU A 255 -31.21 4.44 21.30
CA LEU A 255 -31.51 3.34 22.23
C LEU A 255 -33.01 3.23 22.51
N LEU A 256 -33.70 4.36 22.69
CA LEU A 256 -35.16 4.40 22.83
C LEU A 256 -35.86 3.88 21.57
N ARG A 257 -35.34 4.22 20.38
CA ARG A 257 -35.88 3.75 19.10
C ARG A 257 -35.67 2.25 18.89
N LEU A 258 -34.51 1.71 19.26
CA LEU A 258 -34.13 0.32 18.99
C LEU A 258 -34.62 -0.68 20.03
N GLN A 259 -34.62 -0.31 21.31
CA GLN A 259 -34.91 -1.23 22.43
C GLN A 259 -36.18 -0.85 23.21
N GLY A 260 -36.70 0.36 23.00
CA GLY A 260 -37.89 0.86 23.68
C GLY A 260 -37.63 1.37 25.11
N GLU A 261 -38.49 2.28 25.57
CA GLU A 261 -38.38 2.92 26.89
C GLU A 261 -38.43 1.90 28.05
N GLN A 262 -39.22 0.84 27.89
CA GLN A 262 -39.42 -0.16 28.92
C GLN A 262 -38.14 -0.95 29.24
N TRP A 263 -37.31 -1.23 28.22
CA TRP A 263 -36.02 -1.88 28.40
C TRP A 263 -35.03 -1.01 29.18
N LEU A 264 -34.97 0.30 28.87
CA LEU A 264 -34.10 1.25 29.59
C LEU A 264 -34.49 1.37 31.07
N ARG A 265 -35.80 1.43 31.37
CA ARG A 265 -36.30 1.45 32.75
C ARG A 265 -35.91 0.19 33.52
N GLU A 266 -36.04 -1.00 32.91
CA GLU A 266 -35.61 -2.25 33.54
C GLU A 266 -34.10 -2.30 33.82
N GLN A 267 -33.26 -1.78 32.92
CA GLN A 267 -31.81 -1.74 33.14
C GLN A 267 -31.41 -0.76 34.24
N LEU A 268 -32.12 0.37 34.36
CA LEU A 268 -31.90 1.33 35.45
C LEU A 268 -32.32 0.72 36.79
N GLU A 269 -33.51 0.12 36.87
CA GLU A 269 -34.01 -0.53 38.09
C GLU A 269 -33.09 -1.66 38.59
N ARG A 270 -32.51 -2.45 37.67
CA ARG A 270 -31.52 -3.49 38.01
C ARG A 270 -30.24 -2.92 38.60
N ARG A 271 -29.86 -1.69 38.25
CA ARG A 271 -28.62 -1.04 38.72
C ARG A 271 -28.84 -0.15 39.94
N THR A 272 -30.06 0.32 40.17
CA THR A 272 -30.42 1.14 41.34
C THR A 272 -31.02 0.35 42.50
N SER A 273 -31.35 -0.93 42.30
CA SER A 273 -31.76 -1.81 43.40
C SER A 273 -30.55 -2.14 44.29
N PRO A 274 -30.59 -1.85 45.61
CA PRO A 274 -29.48 -2.18 46.50
C PRO A 274 -29.27 -3.70 46.55
N PRO A 275 -28.03 -4.18 46.75
CA PRO A 275 -27.78 -5.60 46.87
C PRO A 275 -28.61 -6.15 48.04
N ASN A 276 -29.45 -7.15 47.78
CA ASN A 276 -30.18 -7.86 48.82
C ASN A 276 -29.17 -8.26 49.91
N ALA A 277 -29.35 -7.70 51.11
CA ALA A 277 -28.62 -8.17 52.28
C ALA A 277 -28.89 -9.67 52.43
N PRO A 278 -27.86 -10.51 52.68
CA PRO A 278 -28.11 -11.92 52.91
C PRO A 278 -29.01 -12.06 54.14
N GLU A 279 -30.16 -12.72 53.96
CA GLU A 279 -30.99 -13.20 55.06
C GLU A 279 -30.15 -14.18 55.89
N ASN A 280 -29.76 -13.74 57.09
CA ASN A 280 -29.31 -14.65 58.13
C ASN A 280 -30.52 -15.44 58.63
N ILE A 281 -30.66 -16.70 58.22
CA ILE A 281 -31.16 -17.80 59.06
C ILE A 281 -30.39 -19.07 58.71
#